data_AF-A0A507QW32-F1
#
_entry.id   AF-A0A507QW32-F1
#
_cell.length_a   1.000
_cell.length_b   1.000
_cell.length_c   1.000
_cell.angle_alpha   90.00
_cell.angle_beta   90.00
_cell.angle_gamma   90.00
#
_symmetry.space_group_name_H-M   'P 1'
#
loop_
_entity.id
_entity.type
_entity.pdbx_description
1 polymer ?
#
loop_
_entity_poly.entity_id
_entity_poly.type
_entity_poly.pdbx_seq_one_letter_code
_entity_poly.pdbx_strand_id
1 'polypeptide(L)'
;MQPPPLSSLTTLLSTSQTPSSAITTQILHNLQHQHLWTSLQTHELATPSPQQNALPTPMFLISGIPPNRVYTHPDEQLFLLEKGLREDDVAAERLFVLPVAQGQPWSLRRMAAVFDALPTPTIPEGNEGKDAPQPQMRGDKDGDNEAASSPEKEKERRLAEYYERRGEALRTKEWGGKRLLLAMVDKGMGGDGTVVYYVVQEGDVKPRQN
;
A
#
# COMPACT_ATOMS: atom_id res chain seq x y z
N MET A 1 18.13 8.54 40.33
CA MET A 1 17.94 8.96 38.93
C MET A 1 16.60 8.44 38.47
N GLN A 2 15.67 9.32 38.11
CA GLN A 2 14.35 8.94 37.63
C GLN A 2 14.48 8.55 36.14
N PRO A 3 13.96 7.39 35.71
CA PRO A 3 13.98 7.03 34.30
C PRO A 3 13.23 8.08 33.47
N PRO A 4 13.65 8.34 32.21
CA PRO A 4 12.96 9.30 31.36
C PRO A 4 11.49 8.89 31.15
N PRO A 5 10.58 9.87 30.98
CA PRO A 5 9.18 9.58 30.71
C PRO A 5 9.03 8.83 29.37
N LEU A 6 8.08 7.90 29.32
CA LEU A 6 7.78 7.13 28.12
C LEU A 6 7.31 8.04 26.98
N SER A 7 7.67 7.70 25.75
CA SER A 7 7.16 8.37 24.54
C SER A 7 5.65 8.16 24.41
N SER A 8 4.93 9.11 23.79
CA SER A 8 3.47 9.03 23.56
C SER A 8 3.06 7.73 22.85
N LEU A 9 3.88 7.26 21.90
CA LEU A 9 3.66 5.99 21.21
C LEU A 9 3.78 4.82 22.21
N THR A 10 4.82 4.81 23.05
CA THR A 10 5.05 3.76 24.06
C THR A 10 3.91 3.70 25.08
N THR A 11 3.37 4.85 25.49
CA THR A 11 2.17 4.91 26.34
C THR A 11 0.97 4.27 25.65
N LEU A 12 0.71 4.60 24.38
CA LEU A 12 -0.40 4.02 23.60
C LEU A 12 -0.24 2.50 23.40
N LEU A 13 0.97 2.02 23.16
CA LEU A 13 1.25 0.58 23.06
C LEU A 13 1.00 -0.14 24.39
N SER A 14 1.38 0.46 25.52
CA SER A 14 1.17 -0.13 26.85
C SER A 14 -0.30 -0.24 27.23
N THR A 15 -1.16 0.61 26.68
CA THR A 15 -2.62 0.57 26.87
C THR A 15 -3.36 -0.36 25.91
N SER A 16 -2.68 -0.97 24.94
CA SER A 16 -3.32 -1.87 23.98
C SER A 16 -3.77 -3.18 24.64
N GLN A 17 -4.99 -3.63 24.32
CA GLN A 17 -5.59 -4.82 24.94
C GLN A 17 -5.02 -6.13 24.38
N THR A 18 -4.45 -6.11 23.16
CA THR A 18 -3.90 -7.30 22.49
C THR A 18 -2.56 -7.00 21.81
N PRO A 19 -1.64 -7.98 21.72
CA PRO A 19 -0.33 -7.78 21.09
C PRO A 19 -0.43 -7.44 19.60
N SER A 20 -1.45 -7.93 18.90
CA SER A 20 -1.73 -7.62 17.49
C SER A 20 -2.21 -6.18 17.31
N SER A 21 -3.05 -5.68 18.22
CA SER A 21 -3.45 -4.27 18.24
C SER A 21 -2.24 -3.36 18.47
N ALA A 22 -1.35 -3.70 19.40
CA ALA A 22 -0.10 -2.96 19.63
C ALA A 22 0.76 -2.84 18.36
N ILE A 23 0.99 -3.96 17.66
CA ILE A 23 1.79 -4.00 16.42
C ILE A 23 1.15 -3.13 15.35
N THR A 24 -0.17 -3.23 15.21
CA THR A 24 -0.94 -2.45 14.25
C THR A 24 -0.80 -0.96 14.52
N THR A 25 -0.95 -0.53 15.77
CA THR A 25 -0.78 0.88 16.17
C THR A 25 0.65 1.37 15.89
N GLN A 26 1.67 0.55 16.18
CA GLN A 26 3.06 0.91 15.91
C GLN A 26 3.32 1.10 14.41
N ILE A 27 2.86 0.17 13.57
CA ILE A 27 3.04 0.25 12.12
C ILE A 27 2.22 1.39 11.54
N LEU A 28 1.00 1.61 12.02
CA LEU A 28 0.17 2.73 11.58
C LEU A 28 0.86 4.07 11.89
N HIS A 29 1.40 4.23 13.10
CA HIS A 29 2.17 5.41 13.47
C HIS A 29 3.41 5.58 12.57
N ASN A 30 4.12 4.49 12.26
CA ASN A 30 5.27 4.51 11.36
C ASN A 30 4.89 4.97 9.93
N LEU A 31 3.83 4.37 9.36
CA LEU A 31 3.30 4.73 8.05
C LEU A 31 2.89 6.20 7.98
N GLN A 32 2.20 6.71 9.01
CA GLN A 32 1.72 8.07 9.06
C GLN A 32 2.85 9.11 9.18
N HIS A 33 3.76 8.89 10.14
CA HIS A 33 4.72 9.94 10.53
C HIS A 33 6.08 9.81 9.88
N GLN A 34 6.52 8.61 9.50
CA GLN A 34 7.81 8.41 8.84
C GLN A 34 7.66 8.27 7.33
N HIS A 35 6.66 7.51 6.87
CA HIS A 35 6.43 7.30 5.44
C HIS A 35 5.39 8.25 4.83
N LEU A 36 4.78 9.13 5.63
CA LEU A 36 3.83 10.15 5.19
C LEU A 36 2.64 9.59 4.37
N TRP A 37 2.17 8.39 4.73
CA TRP A 37 0.99 7.79 4.10
C TRP A 37 -0.26 8.57 4.47
N THR A 38 -1.18 8.69 3.50
CA THR A 38 -2.46 9.37 3.67
C THR A 38 -3.62 8.39 3.63
N SER A 39 -4.80 8.83 4.09
CA SER A 39 -6.03 8.04 4.10
C SER A 39 -5.89 6.67 4.78
N LEU A 40 -5.15 6.62 5.90
CA LEU A 40 -4.89 5.40 6.66
C LEU A 40 -6.18 4.89 7.36
N GLN A 41 -6.49 3.61 7.21
CA GLN A 41 -7.63 2.94 7.83
C GLN A 41 -7.22 1.56 8.36
N THR A 42 -7.76 1.16 9.50
CA THR A 42 -7.57 -0.19 10.07
C THR A 42 -8.80 -1.05 9.83
N HIS A 43 -8.60 -2.23 9.27
CA HIS A 43 -9.61 -3.24 9.00
C HIS A 43 -9.38 -4.44 9.90
N GLU A 44 -10.44 -4.96 10.50
CA GLU A 44 -10.38 -6.19 11.30
C GLU A 44 -10.84 -7.38 10.45
N LEU A 45 -10.02 -8.42 10.42
CA LEU A 45 -10.24 -9.66 9.67
C LEU A 45 -10.36 -10.83 10.63
N ALA A 46 -11.49 -11.52 10.55
CA ALA A 46 -11.66 -12.82 11.19
C ALA A 46 -10.97 -13.89 10.33
N THR A 47 -9.82 -14.39 10.78
CA THR A 47 -9.07 -15.41 10.04
C THR A 47 -9.16 -16.78 10.69
N PRO A 48 -9.13 -17.87 9.89
CA PRO A 48 -9.29 -19.21 10.40
C PRO A 48 -8.17 -19.51 11.40
N SER A 49 -8.57 -19.95 12.59
CA SER A 49 -7.64 -20.33 13.65
C SER A 49 -6.78 -21.52 13.18
N PRO A 50 -5.49 -21.60 13.57
CA PRO A 50 -4.62 -22.72 13.19
C PRO A 50 -5.07 -24.06 13.80
N GLN A 51 -5.88 -24.04 14.87
CA GLN A 51 -6.45 -25.24 15.49
C GLN A 51 -7.87 -25.48 14.99
N GLN A 52 -8.20 -26.73 14.64
CA GLN A 52 -9.43 -27.13 13.95
C GLN A 52 -10.76 -26.89 14.71
N ASN A 53 -10.73 -26.29 15.91
CA ASN A 53 -11.91 -25.95 16.72
C ASN A 53 -11.72 -24.68 17.58
N ALA A 54 -10.71 -23.85 17.28
CA ALA A 54 -10.45 -22.62 18.02
C ALA A 54 -11.18 -21.41 17.40
N LEU A 55 -11.55 -20.43 18.23
CA LEU A 55 -12.14 -19.18 17.75
C LEU A 55 -11.23 -18.50 16.71
N PRO A 56 -11.81 -17.81 15.71
CA PRO A 56 -11.07 -16.98 14.76
C PRO A 56 -10.17 -16.00 15.50
N THR A 57 -8.90 -15.95 15.14
CA THR A 57 -7.98 -14.96 15.71
C THR A 57 -8.16 -13.64 14.95
N PRO A 58 -8.44 -12.52 15.65
CA PRO A 58 -8.58 -11.23 15.01
C PRO A 58 -7.22 -10.81 14.44
N MET A 59 -7.19 -10.56 13.14
CA MET A 59 -6.07 -9.95 12.45
C MET A 59 -6.45 -8.55 12.03
N PHE A 60 -5.45 -7.67 11.98
CA PHE A 60 -5.63 -6.32 11.50
C PHE A 60 -4.95 -6.18 10.15
N LEU A 61 -5.55 -5.39 9.28
CA LEU A 61 -5.01 -4.98 8.01
C LEU A 61 -5.09 -3.46 7.94
N ILE A 62 -4.02 -2.79 7.56
CA ILE A 62 -4.00 -1.34 7.40
C ILE A 62 -4.15 -1.04 5.91
N SER A 63 -5.04 -0.15 5.52
CA SER A 63 -5.09 0.38 4.15
C SER A 63 -4.68 1.84 4.14
N GLY A 64 -4.01 2.30 3.08
CA GLY A 64 -3.61 3.70 2.95
C GLY A 64 -2.97 4.00 1.60
N ILE A 65 -2.70 5.27 1.34
CA ILE A 65 -2.14 5.75 0.07
C ILE A 65 -0.71 6.24 0.35
N PRO A 66 0.31 5.58 -0.21
CA PRO A 66 1.69 6.02 -0.06
C PRO A 66 1.93 7.30 -0.89
N PRO A 67 2.89 8.17 -0.50
CA PRO A 67 3.23 9.35 -1.27
C PRO A 67 3.83 9.00 -2.64
N ASN A 68 4.62 7.92 -2.70
CA ASN A 68 5.23 7.39 -3.92
C ASN A 68 4.84 5.92 -4.11
N ARG A 69 4.82 5.44 -5.34
CA ARG A 69 4.52 4.04 -5.64
C ARG A 69 5.57 3.13 -5.00
N VAL A 70 5.14 2.23 -4.12
CA VAL A 70 6.05 1.33 -3.39
C VAL A 70 6.58 0.21 -4.30
N TYR A 71 5.80 -0.18 -5.31
CA TYR A 71 6.20 -1.18 -6.28
C TYR A 71 5.49 -0.96 -7.62
N THR A 72 6.28 -1.03 -8.70
CA THR A 72 5.82 -1.05 -10.09
C THR A 72 6.29 -2.37 -10.70
N HIS A 73 5.41 -3.09 -11.40
CA HIS A 73 5.78 -4.34 -12.05
C HIS A 73 6.82 -4.06 -13.16
N PRO A 74 7.83 -4.92 -13.41
CA PRO A 74 8.84 -4.65 -14.44
C PRO A 74 8.25 -4.39 -15.83
N ASP A 75 7.25 -5.17 -16.25
CA ASP A 75 6.58 -4.97 -17.55
C ASP A 75 5.73 -3.68 -17.56
N GLU A 76 5.15 -3.29 -16.43
CA GLU A 76 4.42 -2.03 -16.29
C GLU A 76 5.39 -0.85 -16.37
N GLN A 77 6.56 -0.98 -15.73
CA GLN A 77 7.63 0.01 -15.78
C GLN A 77 8.12 0.19 -17.20
N LEU A 78 8.38 -0.90 -17.94
CA LEU A 78 8.77 -0.83 -19.35
C LEU A 78 7.73 -0.10 -20.19
N PHE A 79 6.45 -0.44 -20.00
CA PHE A 79 5.35 0.23 -20.72
C PHE A 79 5.26 1.73 -20.39
N LEU A 80 5.44 2.13 -19.12
CA LEU A 80 5.49 3.54 -18.73
C LEU A 80 6.65 4.27 -19.44
N LEU A 81 7.83 3.66 -19.49
CA LEU A 81 8.98 4.22 -20.22
C LEU A 81 8.70 4.35 -21.72
N GLU A 82 8.11 3.35 -22.36
CA GLU A 82 7.75 3.38 -23.80
C GLU A 82 6.75 4.50 -24.13
N LYS A 83 5.84 4.81 -23.21
CA LYS A 83 4.89 5.93 -23.35
C LYS A 83 5.46 7.28 -22.90
N GLY A 84 6.67 7.30 -22.35
CA GLY A 84 7.30 8.49 -21.80
C GLY A 84 6.56 9.06 -20.59
N LEU A 85 5.86 8.19 -19.83
CA LEU A 85 5.19 8.53 -18.59
C LEU A 85 6.13 8.27 -17.40
N ARG A 86 6.06 9.14 -16.40
CA ARG A 86 6.76 8.94 -15.11
C ARG A 86 5.84 8.23 -14.13
N GLU A 87 6.43 7.61 -13.10
CA GLU A 87 5.65 6.99 -12.03
C GLU A 87 4.76 8.02 -11.29
N ASP A 88 5.22 9.26 -11.20
CA ASP A 88 4.48 10.39 -10.60
C ASP A 88 3.28 10.84 -11.44
N ASP A 89 3.24 10.49 -12.73
CA ASP A 89 2.13 10.84 -13.62
C ASP A 89 0.93 9.92 -13.43
N VAL A 90 1.16 8.76 -12.79
CA VAL A 90 0.12 7.76 -12.50
C VAL A 90 -0.43 7.99 -11.10
N ALA A 91 -1.75 7.90 -10.95
CA ALA A 91 -2.39 8.05 -9.64
C ALA A 91 -1.83 7.07 -8.60
N ALA A 92 -1.54 7.59 -7.41
CA ALA A 92 -1.14 6.78 -6.25
C ALA A 92 -2.28 5.86 -5.84
N GLU A 93 -1.93 4.62 -5.48
CA GLU A 93 -2.91 3.59 -5.20
C GLU A 93 -3.05 3.32 -3.71
N ARG A 94 -4.27 2.97 -3.30
CA ARG A 94 -4.47 2.41 -1.97
C ARG A 94 -3.80 1.04 -1.89
N LEU A 95 -2.84 0.92 -0.99
CA LEU A 95 -2.19 -0.33 -0.66
C LEU A 95 -2.69 -0.87 0.68
N PHE A 96 -2.60 -2.18 0.82
CA PHE A 96 -2.90 -2.89 2.07
C PHE A 96 -1.60 -3.36 2.71
N VAL A 97 -1.47 -3.11 4.01
CA VAL A 97 -0.32 -3.43 4.84
C VAL A 97 -0.75 -4.42 5.91
N LEU A 98 -0.11 -5.58 5.94
CA LEU A 98 -0.30 -6.63 6.92
C LEU A 98 0.72 -6.48 8.06
N PRO A 99 0.29 -6.12 9.28
CA PRO A 99 1.17 -5.98 10.43
C PRO A 99 1.54 -7.35 11.02
N VAL A 100 2.84 -7.63 11.17
CA VAL A 100 3.34 -8.91 11.72
C VAL A 100 4.47 -8.70 12.73
N ALA A 101 4.55 -9.59 13.72
CA ALA A 101 5.73 -9.66 14.59
C ALA A 101 6.81 -10.53 13.95
N GLN A 102 8.08 -10.16 14.15
CA GLN A 102 9.21 -11.03 13.85
C GLN A 102 9.08 -12.34 14.63
N GLY A 103 9.29 -13.48 13.95
CA GLY A 103 9.17 -14.81 14.55
C GLY A 103 7.73 -15.31 14.72
N GLN A 104 6.71 -14.54 14.31
CA GLN A 104 5.33 -15.02 14.33
C GLN A 104 5.15 -16.18 13.32
N PRO A 105 4.60 -17.34 13.75
CA PRO A 105 4.36 -18.44 12.83
C PRO A 105 3.21 -18.12 11.86
N TRP A 106 3.43 -18.40 10.58
CA TRP A 106 2.45 -18.24 9.50
C TRP A 106 2.20 -19.56 8.80
N SER A 107 0.93 -19.94 8.69
CA SER A 107 0.52 -21.05 7.83
C SER A 107 0.10 -20.53 6.46
N LEU A 108 0.30 -21.35 5.42
CA LEU A 108 -0.14 -21.01 4.06
C LEU A 108 -1.65 -20.73 4.01
N ARG A 109 -2.45 -21.49 4.78
CA ARG A 109 -3.90 -21.26 4.92
C ARG A 109 -4.22 -19.87 5.45
N ARG A 110 -3.50 -19.41 6.47
CA ARG A 110 -3.71 -18.08 7.07
C ARG A 110 -3.33 -16.98 6.08
N MET A 111 -2.24 -17.15 5.33
CA MET A 111 -1.83 -16.20 4.29
C MET A 111 -2.83 -16.16 3.14
N ALA A 112 -3.29 -17.32 2.66
CA ALA A 112 -4.31 -17.42 1.63
C ALA A 112 -5.60 -16.70 2.04
N ALA A 113 -6.06 -16.90 3.29
CA ALA A 113 -7.23 -16.20 3.81
C ALA A 113 -7.08 -14.67 3.84
N VAL A 114 -5.85 -14.14 4.02
CA VAL A 114 -5.60 -12.70 3.89
C VAL A 114 -5.78 -12.25 2.44
N PHE A 115 -5.18 -12.96 1.48
CA PHE A 115 -5.29 -12.64 0.05
C PHE A 115 -6.72 -12.79 -0.49
N ASP A 116 -7.48 -13.76 0.03
CA ASP A 116 -8.89 -13.94 -0.30
C ASP A 116 -9.73 -12.74 0.18
N ALA A 117 -9.41 -12.21 1.36
CA ALA A 117 -10.10 -11.05 1.94
C ALA A 117 -9.68 -9.70 1.34
N LEU A 118 -8.57 -9.64 0.60
CA LEU A 118 -8.17 -8.41 -0.09
C LEU A 118 -9.16 -8.09 -1.22
N PRO A 119 -9.52 -6.81 -1.41
CA PRO A 119 -10.33 -6.42 -2.55
C PRO A 119 -9.58 -6.70 -3.85
N THR A 120 -10.35 -7.03 -4.89
CA THR A 120 -9.79 -7.15 -6.23
C THR A 120 -9.29 -5.77 -6.67
N PRO A 121 -8.05 -5.65 -7.18
CA PRO A 121 -7.53 -4.39 -7.68
C PRO A 121 -8.45 -3.85 -8.78
N THR A 122 -9.03 -2.68 -8.55
CA THR A 122 -9.81 -1.96 -9.55
C THR A 122 -8.92 -0.92 -10.21
N ILE A 123 -9.17 -0.67 -11.51
CA ILE A 123 -8.61 0.52 -12.15
C ILE A 123 -9.23 1.71 -11.41
N PRO A 124 -8.44 2.71 -10.98
CA PRO A 124 -9.01 3.95 -10.48
C PRO A 124 -9.78 4.60 -11.64
N GLU A 125 -11.09 4.32 -11.72
CA GLU A 125 -11.98 5.08 -12.57
C GLU A 125 -11.89 6.52 -12.10
N GLY A 126 -11.59 7.44 -13.02
CA GLY A 126 -11.37 8.87 -12.73
C GLY A 126 -12.63 9.62 -12.27
N ASN A 127 -13.50 9.00 -11.47
CA ASN A 127 -14.76 9.59 -11.05
C ASN A 127 -15.31 9.16 -9.68
N GLU A 128 -14.46 9.01 -8.66
CA GLU A 128 -14.93 9.10 -7.26
C GLU A 128 -13.99 10.02 -6.46
N GLY A 129 -14.45 11.27 -6.30
CA GLY A 129 -13.74 12.33 -5.61
C GLY A 129 -13.80 12.24 -4.08
N LYS A 130 -12.92 13.09 -3.51
CA LYS A 130 -12.70 13.43 -2.10
C LYS A 130 -11.67 12.53 -1.43
N ASP A 131 -10.40 12.98 -1.50
CA ASP A 131 -9.26 12.66 -0.59
C ASP A 131 -7.95 12.27 -1.29
N ALA A 132 -7.84 12.41 -2.62
CA ALA A 132 -6.53 12.53 -3.26
C ALA A 132 -6.00 13.97 -3.06
N PRO A 133 -4.78 14.17 -2.55
CA PRO A 133 -4.13 15.49 -2.63
C PRO A 133 -3.98 15.82 -4.11
N GLN A 134 -4.70 16.84 -4.56
CA GLN A 134 -4.49 17.38 -5.90
C GLN A 134 -3.03 17.82 -6.00
N PRO A 135 -2.30 17.50 -7.09
CA PRO A 135 -1.03 18.13 -7.35
C PRO A 135 -1.27 19.64 -7.35
N GLN A 136 -0.55 20.35 -6.48
CA GLN A 136 -0.70 21.79 -6.31
C GLN A 136 -0.38 22.48 -7.64
N MET A 137 -1.42 22.84 -8.37
CA MET A 137 -1.38 23.78 -9.48
C MET A 137 -0.92 25.12 -8.92
N ARG A 138 0.38 25.37 -9.00
CA ARG A 138 0.96 26.69 -8.73
C ARG A 138 0.56 27.57 -9.90
N GLY A 139 -0.46 28.38 -9.66
CA GLY A 139 -1.16 29.12 -10.70
C GLY A 139 -0.27 30.10 -11.44
N ASP A 140 -0.49 30.17 -12.75
CA ASP A 140 -0.39 31.40 -13.53
C ASP A 140 -1.58 31.38 -14.48
N LYS A 141 -2.51 32.33 -14.29
CA LYS A 141 -3.60 32.61 -15.23
C LYS A 141 -3.02 33.57 -16.24
N ASP A 142 -3.18 33.28 -17.53
CA ASP A 142 -3.67 34.26 -18.50
C ASP A 142 -3.93 33.62 -19.89
N GLY A 143 -5.09 33.95 -20.46
CA GLY A 143 -5.23 34.33 -21.86
C GLY A 143 -5.26 33.26 -22.96
N ASP A 144 -6.47 32.89 -23.38
CA ASP A 144 -6.96 32.83 -24.76
C ASP A 144 -6.14 32.13 -25.89
N ASN A 145 -6.81 31.11 -26.44
CA ASN A 145 -7.03 30.81 -27.86
C ASN A 145 -6.17 29.76 -28.64
N GLU A 146 -6.93 28.87 -29.29
CA GLU A 146 -6.72 28.15 -30.56
C GLU A 146 -5.56 27.15 -30.80
N ALA A 147 -6.00 25.90 -31.03
CA ALA A 147 -5.55 25.01 -32.12
C ALA A 147 -4.05 24.71 -32.28
N ALA A 148 -3.47 23.95 -31.35
CA ALA A 148 -2.45 22.93 -31.62
C ALA A 148 -2.36 21.99 -30.41
N SER A 149 -1.89 20.77 -30.61
CA SER A 149 -1.65 19.75 -29.59
C SER A 149 -0.89 20.29 -28.36
N SER A 150 -1.62 20.73 -27.34
CA SER A 150 -1.03 21.09 -26.05
C SER A 150 -0.38 19.83 -25.46
N PRO A 151 0.84 19.91 -24.89
CA PRO A 151 1.54 18.76 -24.33
C PRO A 151 0.71 18.00 -23.27
N GLU A 152 -0.20 18.71 -22.61
CA GLU A 152 -1.15 18.16 -21.64
C GLU A 152 -2.15 17.18 -22.27
N LYS A 153 -2.75 17.53 -23.41
CA LYS A 153 -3.71 16.64 -24.11
C LYS A 153 -3.04 15.37 -24.63
N GLU A 154 -1.78 15.48 -25.05
CA GLU A 154 -1.01 14.31 -25.48
C GLU A 154 -0.64 13.40 -24.29
N LYS A 155 -0.30 14.00 -23.14
CA LYS A 155 -0.07 13.27 -21.89
C LYS A 155 -1.33 12.57 -21.39
N GLU A 156 -2.49 13.24 -21.42
CA GLU A 156 -3.79 12.66 -21.07
C GLU A 156 -4.12 11.44 -21.95
N ARG A 157 -3.86 11.52 -23.26
CA ARG A 157 -4.07 10.40 -24.18
C ARG A 157 -3.16 9.21 -23.86
N ARG A 158 -1.88 9.45 -23.55
CA ARG A 158 -0.93 8.40 -23.14
C ARG A 158 -1.34 7.77 -21.80
N LEU A 159 -1.85 8.57 -20.88
CA LEU A 159 -2.35 8.11 -19.58
C LEU A 159 -3.63 7.27 -19.73
N ALA A 160 -4.54 7.67 -20.62
CA ALA A 160 -5.72 6.88 -20.96
C ALA A 160 -5.34 5.51 -21.54
N GLU A 161 -4.38 5.48 -22.48
CA GLU A 161 -3.86 4.22 -23.04
C GLU A 161 -3.19 3.35 -21.97
N TYR A 162 -2.47 3.96 -21.01
CA TYR A 162 -1.92 3.26 -19.86
C TYR A 162 -3.01 2.61 -18.99
N TYR A 163 -4.08 3.33 -18.66
CA TYR A 163 -5.16 2.77 -17.83
C TYR A 163 -5.95 1.67 -18.55
N GLU A 164 -6.13 1.78 -19.87
CA GLU A 164 -6.72 0.72 -20.69
C GLU A 164 -5.85 -0.54 -20.66
N ARG A 165 -4.55 -0.39 -20.97
CA ARG A 165 -3.59 -1.50 -20.93
C ARG A 165 -3.50 -2.14 -19.55
N ARG A 166 -3.57 -1.32 -18.50
CA ARG A 166 -3.58 -1.79 -17.12
C ARG A 166 -4.80 -2.63 -16.80
N GLY A 167 -5.97 -2.24 -17.30
CA GLY A 167 -7.19 -3.03 -17.19
C GLY A 167 -7.07 -4.41 -17.83
N GLU A 168 -6.50 -4.46 -19.03
CA GLU A 168 -6.20 -5.72 -19.70
C GLU A 168 -5.25 -6.59 -18.87
N ALA A 169 -4.15 -5.99 -18.39
CA ALA A 169 -3.12 -6.68 -17.62
C ALA A 169 -3.64 -7.20 -16.27
N LEU A 170 -4.59 -6.51 -15.64
CA LEU A 170 -5.27 -6.99 -14.44
C LEU A 170 -6.15 -8.22 -14.74
N ARG A 171 -6.82 -8.24 -15.89
CA ARG A 171 -7.67 -9.37 -16.32
C ARG A 171 -6.84 -10.59 -16.72
N THR A 172 -5.73 -10.38 -17.41
CA THR A 172 -4.81 -11.44 -17.84
C THR A 172 -3.83 -11.86 -16.73
N LYS A 173 -3.73 -11.08 -15.65
CA LYS A 173 -2.73 -11.19 -14.58
C LYS A 173 -1.27 -11.08 -15.07
N GLU A 174 -1.05 -10.46 -16.24
CA GLU A 174 0.29 -10.29 -16.84
C GLU A 174 1.20 -9.37 -16.02
N TRP A 175 0.64 -8.34 -15.37
CA TRP A 175 1.38 -7.41 -14.51
C TRP A 175 1.28 -7.77 -13.01
N GLY A 176 0.91 -9.02 -12.71
CA GLY A 176 0.73 -9.53 -11.35
C GLY A 176 -0.72 -9.49 -10.86
N GLY A 177 -0.97 -10.23 -9.78
CA GLY A 177 -2.27 -10.32 -9.13
C GLY A 177 -2.44 -9.36 -7.95
N LYS A 178 -3.19 -9.80 -6.94
CA LYS A 178 -3.34 -9.06 -5.69
C LYS A 178 -1.96 -8.89 -5.02
N ARG A 179 -1.76 -7.75 -4.36
CA ARG A 179 -0.52 -7.44 -3.64
C ARG A 179 -0.80 -6.76 -2.31
N LEU A 180 0.07 -7.00 -1.34
CA LEU A 180 0.08 -6.35 -0.04
C LEU A 180 1.52 -6.05 0.40
N LEU A 181 1.68 -5.14 1.35
CA LEU A 181 2.93 -4.94 2.06
C LEU A 181 2.91 -5.69 3.38
N LEU A 182 3.87 -6.56 3.61
CA LEU A 182 4.08 -7.19 4.89
C LEU A 182 4.99 -6.28 5.74
N ALA A 183 4.43 -5.69 6.79
CA ALA A 183 5.17 -4.84 7.72
C ALA A 183 5.53 -5.63 8.97
N MET A 184 6.82 -5.87 9.17
CA MET A 184 7.35 -6.67 10.26
C MET A 184 8.01 -5.79 11.32
N VAL A 185 7.64 -6.01 12.58
CA VAL A 185 8.24 -5.33 13.74
C VAL A 185 9.11 -6.31 14.53
N ASP A 186 10.32 -5.90 14.88
CA ASP A 186 11.15 -6.62 15.85
C ASP A 186 10.66 -6.35 17.29
N LYS A 187 10.29 -7.42 18.00
CA LYS A 187 9.84 -7.38 19.39
C LYS A 187 10.80 -8.08 20.36
N GLY A 188 12.05 -8.32 19.97
CA GLY A 188 13.07 -8.85 20.87
C GLY A 188 13.25 -8.00 22.15
N MET A 189 13.97 -8.54 23.15
CA MET A 189 14.31 -7.83 24.39
C MET A 189 15.09 -6.54 24.06
N GLY A 190 14.37 -5.41 23.95
CA GLY A 190 14.93 -4.12 23.59
C GLY A 190 14.81 -3.72 22.11
N GLY A 191 13.87 -4.31 21.35
CA GLY A 191 13.60 -3.90 19.97
C GLY A 191 13.52 -2.38 19.84
N ASP A 192 14.28 -1.83 18.90
CA ASP A 192 14.47 -0.38 18.70
C ASP A 192 13.29 0.31 17.99
N GLY A 193 12.24 -0.45 17.70
CA GLY A 193 11.06 0.03 16.98
C GLY A 193 11.19 -0.04 15.46
N THR A 194 12.24 -0.67 14.93
CA THR A 194 12.42 -0.87 13.49
C THR A 194 11.25 -1.63 12.86
N VAL A 195 10.77 -1.10 11.73
CA VAL A 195 9.74 -1.73 10.89
C VAL A 195 10.35 -2.04 9.53
N VAL A 196 10.22 -3.29 9.09
CA VAL A 196 10.67 -3.73 7.76
C VAL A 196 9.47 -4.02 6.88
N TYR A 197 9.49 -3.51 5.66
CA TYR A 197 8.40 -3.68 4.69
C TYR A 197 8.83 -4.62 3.56
N TYR A 198 8.04 -5.67 3.31
CA TYR A 198 8.21 -6.57 2.17
C TYR A 198 7.01 -6.49 1.24
N VAL A 199 7.23 -6.45 -0.06
CA VAL A 199 6.15 -6.59 -1.05
C VAL A 199 5.81 -8.08 -1.19
N VAL A 200 4.54 -8.43 -0.98
CA VAL A 200 4.03 -9.78 -1.17
C VAL A 200 2.95 -9.75 -2.23
N GLN A 201 3.07 -10.61 -3.24
CA GLN A 201 2.15 -10.65 -4.38
C GLN A 201 1.64 -12.07 -4.63
N GLU A 202 0.44 -12.16 -5.19
CA GLU A 202 -0.16 -13.38 -5.68
C GLU A 202 0.37 -13.71 -7.08
N GLY A 203 0.91 -14.92 -7.27
CA GLY A 203 1.41 -15.42 -8.56
C GLY A 203 2.93 -15.36 -8.72
N ASP A 204 3.40 -15.63 -9.93
CA ASP A 204 4.84 -15.69 -10.23
C ASP A 204 5.48 -14.30 -10.19
N VAL A 205 6.66 -14.22 -9.57
CA VAL A 205 7.48 -13.01 -9.53
C VAL A 205 8.44 -13.05 -10.71
N LYS A 206 8.26 -12.17 -11.70
CA LYS A 206 9.25 -12.03 -12.77
C LYS A 206 10.56 -11.48 -12.21
N PRO A 207 11.71 -12.10 -12.52
CA PRO A 207 13.00 -11.60 -12.07
C PRO A 207 13.26 -10.24 -12.70
N ARG A 208 13.68 -9.26 -11.90
CA ARG A 208 14.19 -7.99 -12.41
C ARG A 208 15.55 -8.26 -13.04
N GLN A 209 15.69 -8.03 -14.34
CA GLN A 209 17.01 -7.89 -14.94
C GLN A 209 17.53 -6.51 -14.52
N ASN A 210 18.56 -6.51 -13.67
CA ASN A 210 19.33 -5.32 -13.32
C ASN A 210 20.37 -5.05 -14.40
#